data_AF-A0A086ZHD5-F1
#
_entry.id   AF-A0A086ZHD5-F1
#
_cell.length_a   1.000
_cell.length_b   1.000
_cell.length_c   1.000
_cell.angle_alpha   90.00
_cell.angle_beta   90.00
_cell.angle_gamma   90.00
#
_symmetry.space_group_name_H-M   'P 1'
#
loop_
_entity.id
_entity.type
_entity.pdbx_description
1 polymer ?
#
loop_
_entity_poly.entity_id
_entity_poly.type
_entity_poly.pdbx_seq_one_letter_code
_entity_poly.pdbx_strand_id
1 'polypeptide(L)'
;MTTIASAIQTTPQNGRPASGKRLNPAPEPAEPCAGKTTPVGVEAEPESGESAIVNDSANADAPAIRATGTQSPYDDECESPSAPETRVPQGVEHIGAVVYFSSVSNNTARFIEACDFPSEGINVYRIPLRPKDPPLQVREPYILIVPTYGGGNIAKAILPQIKKFLNGHRNRGFIRGVISSGNRNFATAFCAAGDIIAQKCHVPFMYNFELLGTPHDQQQVRDGVKQFFIDNQG
;
A
#
# COMPACT_ATOMS: atom_id res chain seq x y z
N MET A 1 -21.84 -12.17 14.38
CA MET A 1 -20.53 -11.82 13.78
C MET A 1 -20.72 -11.78 12.27
N THR A 2 -20.99 -10.59 11.74
CA THR A 2 -21.32 -10.37 10.32
C THR A 2 -20.08 -9.82 9.64
N THR A 3 -19.49 -10.59 8.72
CA THR A 3 -18.31 -10.16 7.96
C THR A 3 -18.73 -9.22 6.83
N ILE A 4 -17.92 -8.17 6.60
CA ILE A 4 -18.07 -7.05 5.66
C ILE A 4 -18.33 -7.47 4.20
N ALA A 5 -18.18 -8.75 3.86
CA ALA A 5 -18.67 -9.30 2.58
C ALA A 5 -20.20 -9.13 2.40
N SER A 6 -20.97 -9.06 3.49
CA SER A 6 -22.44 -9.08 3.41
C SER A 6 -23.10 -7.70 3.27
N ALA A 7 -22.41 -6.60 3.58
CA ALA A 7 -23.01 -5.25 3.55
C ALA A 7 -23.00 -4.60 2.15
N ILE A 8 -22.13 -5.08 1.26
CA ILE A 8 -21.98 -4.53 -0.11
C ILE A 8 -22.58 -5.49 -1.16
N GLN A 9 -22.94 -6.72 -0.79
CA GLN A 9 -23.49 -7.72 -1.72
C GLN A 9 -25.00 -7.89 -1.57
N THR A 10 -25.76 -7.17 -2.40
CA THR A 10 -27.03 -7.70 -2.94
C THR A 10 -27.14 -7.45 -4.44
N THR A 11 -26.24 -8.05 -5.21
CA THR A 11 -26.57 -8.63 -6.53
C THR A 11 -25.51 -9.66 -6.92
N PRO A 12 -25.88 -10.86 -7.40
CA PRO A 12 -24.93 -11.97 -7.54
C PRO A 12 -24.17 -11.87 -8.88
N GLN A 13 -22.84 -11.97 -8.83
CA GLN A 13 -22.00 -12.36 -9.96
C GLN A 13 -20.91 -13.32 -9.46
N ASN A 14 -21.17 -14.61 -9.70
CA ASN A 14 -20.26 -15.76 -9.73
C ASN A 14 -18.94 -15.73 -8.92
N GLY A 15 -18.97 -16.36 -7.75
CA GLY A 15 -18.10 -17.50 -7.44
C GLY A 15 -16.64 -17.26 -7.06
N ARG A 16 -16.38 -16.90 -5.80
CA ARG A 16 -15.25 -17.46 -5.01
C ARG A 16 -15.45 -17.21 -3.50
N PRO A 17 -15.24 -18.20 -2.62
CA PRO A 17 -15.42 -18.00 -1.18
C PRO A 17 -14.31 -17.11 -0.59
N ALA A 18 -14.72 -16.15 0.25
CA ALA A 18 -13.80 -15.32 1.02
C ALA A 18 -13.12 -16.14 2.12
N SER A 19 -11.79 -16.27 2.04
CA SER A 19 -10.99 -16.83 3.13
C SER A 19 -10.87 -15.78 4.25
N GLY A 20 -11.64 -15.97 5.32
CA GLY A 20 -11.52 -15.16 6.54
C GLY A 20 -10.13 -15.28 7.17
N LYS A 21 -9.39 -14.17 7.21
CA LYS A 21 -8.24 -14.01 8.10
C LYS A 21 -8.36 -12.68 8.83
N ARG A 22 -8.16 -12.77 10.15
CA ARG A 22 -8.13 -11.67 11.10
C ARG A 22 -7.08 -10.64 10.66
N LEU A 23 -7.41 -9.36 10.76
CA LEU A 23 -6.53 -8.25 10.42
C LEU A 23 -5.28 -8.28 11.32
N ASN A 24 -4.10 -8.03 10.75
CA ASN A 24 -2.91 -7.77 11.55
C ASN A 24 -3.02 -6.35 12.14
N PRO A 25 -2.71 -6.14 13.44
CA PRO A 25 -2.73 -4.82 14.04
C PRO A 25 -1.71 -3.90 13.36
N ALA A 26 -1.99 -2.59 13.36
CA ALA A 26 -1.03 -1.58 12.92
C ALA A 26 0.25 -1.68 13.78
N PRO A 27 1.45 -1.50 13.21
CA PRO A 27 2.65 -1.40 14.02
C PRO A 27 2.58 -0.17 14.93
N GLU A 28 2.90 -0.34 16.22
CA GLU A 28 3.02 0.74 17.19
C GLU A 28 4.11 1.75 16.77
N PRO A 29 3.97 3.04 17.13
CA PRO A 29 5.00 4.04 16.83
C PRO A 29 6.28 3.74 17.60
N ALA A 30 7.41 3.68 16.89
CA ALA A 30 8.72 3.42 17.47
C ALA A 30 9.13 4.56 18.44
N GLU A 31 9.60 4.18 19.63
CA GLU A 31 10.22 5.10 20.60
C GLU A 31 11.54 5.68 20.03
N PRO A 32 11.88 6.94 20.35
CA PRO A 32 13.12 7.55 19.88
C PRO A 32 14.34 6.96 20.62
N CYS A 33 15.22 6.29 19.87
CA CYS A 33 16.53 5.85 20.36
C CYS A 33 17.43 7.05 20.70
N ALA A 34 17.75 7.20 21.98
CA ALA A 34 18.80 8.10 22.46
C ALA A 34 20.18 7.53 22.06
N GLY A 35 20.92 8.29 21.25
CA GLY A 35 22.30 7.95 20.88
C GLY A 35 23.30 8.17 22.02
N LYS A 36 24.43 7.46 21.94
CA LYS A 36 25.74 7.87 22.49
C LYS A 36 26.88 6.99 21.92
N THR A 37 27.70 7.65 21.08
CA THR A 37 29.19 7.67 21.06
C THR A 37 30.01 6.40 21.30
N THR A 38 30.81 6.04 20.29
CA THR A 38 32.07 5.26 20.38
C THR A 38 33.21 6.04 21.04
N PRO A 39 34.29 5.38 21.52
CA PRO A 39 35.53 5.34 20.72
C PRO A 39 36.41 4.06 20.81
N VAL A 40 37.04 3.75 19.66
CA VAL A 40 38.48 3.44 19.34
C VAL A 40 39.34 2.45 20.17
N GLY A 41 40.05 1.57 19.43
CA GLY A 41 41.39 1.00 19.71
C GLY A 41 41.43 -0.55 19.62
N VAL A 42 42.44 -1.28 19.12
CA VAL A 42 43.82 -1.06 18.63
C VAL A 42 44.24 -2.36 17.86
N GLU A 43 45.23 -2.27 16.96
CA GLU A 43 45.80 -3.34 16.10
C GLU A 43 46.57 -4.47 16.84
N ALA A 44 46.67 -5.68 16.25
CA ALA A 44 47.91 -6.47 16.07
C ALA A 44 47.67 -7.92 15.52
N GLU A 45 48.54 -8.35 14.60
CA GLU A 45 48.86 -9.71 14.06
C GLU A 45 50.38 -9.95 14.32
N PRO A 46 51.05 -11.09 14.00
CA PRO A 46 50.64 -12.48 13.69
C PRO A 46 51.53 -13.57 14.40
N GLU A 47 51.50 -14.80 13.85
CA GLU A 47 52.38 -16.00 14.01
C GLU A 47 51.83 -17.12 14.94
N SER A 48 51.97 -18.42 14.68
CA SER A 48 52.53 -19.29 13.61
C SER A 48 52.14 -20.76 13.97
N GLY A 49 52.18 -21.71 13.01
CA GLY A 49 52.20 -23.16 13.35
C GLY A 49 51.54 -24.11 12.34
N GLU A 50 52.36 -24.92 11.67
CA GLU A 50 52.08 -25.87 10.56
C GLU A 50 51.38 -27.20 10.90
N SER A 51 50.72 -27.80 9.90
CA SER A 51 51.08 -29.07 9.18
C SER A 51 49.80 -29.83 8.73
N ALA A 52 49.49 -29.88 7.43
CA ALA A 52 49.97 -30.77 6.36
C ALA A 52 49.11 -32.05 6.17
N ILE A 53 48.28 -32.10 5.11
CA ILE A 53 48.05 -33.29 4.27
C ILE A 53 47.67 -32.84 2.83
N VAL A 54 48.29 -33.51 1.85
CA VAL A 54 48.29 -33.36 0.38
C VAL A 54 46.93 -33.57 -0.34
N ASN A 55 46.68 -32.78 -1.40
CA ASN A 55 46.49 -33.28 -2.77
C ASN A 55 46.44 -32.15 -3.81
N ASP A 56 47.11 -32.39 -4.93
CA ASP A 56 47.36 -31.46 -6.03
C ASP A 56 46.29 -31.54 -7.13
N SER A 57 46.10 -30.39 -7.80
CA SER A 57 45.55 -30.17 -9.15
C SER A 57 44.03 -30.17 -9.35
N ALA A 58 43.42 -28.99 -9.32
CA ALA A 58 43.29 -28.11 -10.51
C ALA A 58 42.30 -26.96 -10.22
N ASN A 59 42.78 -25.75 -10.42
CA ASN A 59 42.16 -24.46 -10.12
C ASN A 59 41.27 -23.96 -11.27
N ALA A 60 40.11 -23.37 -10.96
CA ALA A 60 39.61 -22.10 -11.54
C ALA A 60 38.26 -21.67 -10.93
N ASP A 61 38.35 -20.75 -9.96
CA ASP A 61 37.59 -19.49 -9.85
C ASP A 61 36.05 -19.44 -9.94
N ALA A 62 35.40 -19.24 -8.77
CA ALA A 62 34.72 -17.99 -8.41
C ALA A 62 34.13 -18.07 -6.98
N PRO A 63 34.41 -17.10 -6.07
CA PRO A 63 33.93 -17.18 -4.69
C PRO A 63 32.47 -16.73 -4.56
N ALA A 64 31.78 -17.39 -3.64
CA ALA A 64 30.43 -17.10 -3.22
C ALA A 64 30.29 -15.63 -2.77
N ILE A 65 29.40 -14.88 -3.45
CA ILE A 65 29.03 -13.54 -3.02
C ILE A 65 28.25 -13.66 -1.73
N ARG A 66 28.92 -13.29 -0.63
CA ARG A 66 28.32 -12.98 0.67
C ARG A 66 27.14 -12.04 0.41
N ALA A 67 25.93 -12.44 0.79
CA ALA A 67 24.74 -11.61 0.68
C ALA A 67 24.91 -10.36 1.57
N THR A 68 25.49 -9.32 0.99
CA THR A 68 25.36 -7.96 1.49
C THR A 68 23.88 -7.64 1.40
N GLY A 69 23.23 -7.49 2.56
CA GLY A 69 21.85 -7.01 2.61
C GLY A 69 21.77 -5.70 1.84
N THR A 70 21.20 -5.75 0.64
CA THR A 70 20.85 -4.56 -0.12
C THR A 70 19.69 -3.92 0.62
N GLN A 71 20.01 -2.93 1.47
CA GLN A 71 19.04 -1.96 1.92
C GLN A 71 18.29 -1.45 0.69
N SER A 72 16.97 -1.53 0.76
CA SER A 72 16.13 -1.04 -0.31
C SER A 72 16.45 0.45 -0.46
N PRO A 73 16.63 1.00 -1.68
CA PRO A 73 16.83 2.45 -1.87
C PRO A 73 15.60 3.29 -1.45
N TYR A 74 14.62 2.67 -0.78
CA TYR A 74 13.41 3.24 -0.23
C TYR A 74 13.37 3.18 1.31
N ASP A 75 14.46 2.77 1.98
CA ASP A 75 14.55 2.77 3.44
C ASP A 75 14.67 4.22 3.96
N ASP A 76 13.49 4.74 4.33
CA ASP A 76 13.12 5.87 5.20
C ASP A 76 14.26 6.53 6.01
N GLU A 77 14.73 7.69 5.56
CA GLU A 77 15.01 8.77 6.52
C GLU A 77 13.68 9.31 7.07
N CYS A 78 13.70 9.80 8.31
CA CYS A 78 12.55 10.23 9.11
C CYS A 78 11.75 11.36 8.44
N GLU A 79 10.93 11.01 7.43
CA GLU A 79 10.11 11.97 6.69
C GLU A 79 8.76 12.13 7.39
N SER A 80 8.43 13.37 7.75
CA SER A 80 7.19 13.74 8.46
C SER A 80 5.94 13.30 7.68
N PRO A 81 4.82 12.95 8.36
CA PRO A 81 3.56 12.65 7.70
C PRO A 81 3.11 13.81 6.80
N SER A 82 2.65 13.50 5.59
CA SER A 82 2.04 14.50 4.70
C SER A 82 0.71 14.99 5.27
N ALA A 83 0.36 16.23 4.98
CA ALA A 83 -1.00 16.73 5.20
C ALA A 83 -2.00 16.07 4.23
N PRO A 84 -3.26 15.81 4.64
CA PRO A 84 -4.33 15.45 3.73
C PRO A 84 -4.55 16.54 2.69
N GLU A 85 -4.94 16.15 1.47
CA GLU A 85 -5.48 17.09 0.47
C GLU A 85 -6.80 17.68 0.96
N THR A 86 -7.62 16.87 1.63
CA THR A 86 -8.82 17.34 2.31
C THR A 86 -8.89 16.70 3.69
N ARG A 87 -9.02 17.56 4.72
CA ARG A 87 -9.13 17.15 6.12
C ARG A 87 -10.59 16.99 6.51
N VAL A 88 -10.82 16.09 7.47
CA VAL A 88 -12.08 16.04 8.21
C VAL A 88 -12.38 17.42 8.83
N PRO A 89 -13.62 17.96 8.67
CA PRO A 89 -14.01 19.21 9.29
C PRO A 89 -13.94 19.18 10.82
N GLN A 90 -13.79 20.36 11.44
CA GLN A 90 -13.86 20.46 12.90
C GLN A 90 -15.24 19.99 13.41
N GLY A 91 -15.24 19.22 14.50
CA GLY A 91 -16.46 18.68 15.11
C GLY A 91 -16.93 17.35 14.53
N VAL A 92 -16.31 16.85 13.46
CA VAL A 92 -16.52 15.49 12.95
C VAL A 92 -15.42 14.59 13.50
N GLU A 93 -15.79 13.43 14.05
CA GLU A 93 -14.82 12.45 14.55
C GLU A 93 -14.00 11.88 13.40
N HIS A 94 -12.68 11.81 13.59
CA HIS A 94 -11.78 11.25 12.60
C HIS A 94 -11.64 9.73 12.79
N ILE A 95 -12.05 8.95 11.78
CA ILE A 95 -12.14 7.49 11.87
C ILE A 95 -11.17 6.75 10.92
N GLY A 96 -10.53 7.44 9.97
CA GLY A 96 -9.54 6.86 9.06
C GLY A 96 -9.30 7.69 7.81
N ALA A 97 -8.66 7.09 6.80
CA ALA A 97 -8.31 7.78 5.56
C ALA A 97 -8.69 7.02 4.27
N VAL A 98 -8.79 7.79 3.18
CA VAL A 98 -8.75 7.31 1.80
C VAL A 98 -7.52 7.88 1.13
N VAL A 99 -6.74 7.00 0.50
CA VAL A 99 -5.65 7.38 -0.40
C VAL A 99 -6.08 7.05 -1.81
N TYR A 100 -5.93 7.96 -2.75
CA TYR A 100 -6.27 7.69 -4.15
C TYR A 100 -5.19 8.15 -5.13
N PHE A 101 -5.23 7.59 -6.33
CA PHE A 101 -4.51 8.14 -7.47
C PHE A 101 -5.50 8.55 -8.55
N SER A 102 -5.26 9.68 -9.20
CA SER A 102 -6.00 10.08 -10.40
C SER A 102 -5.08 10.71 -11.42
N SER A 103 -5.17 10.23 -12.67
CA SER A 103 -4.47 10.81 -13.80
C SER A 103 -5.06 12.16 -14.22
N VAL A 104 -4.50 12.75 -15.29
CA VAL A 104 -4.97 14.00 -15.90
C VAL A 104 -6.44 13.99 -16.34
N SER A 105 -7.02 12.81 -16.59
CA SER A 105 -8.45 12.68 -16.89
C SER A 105 -9.36 12.99 -15.70
N ASN A 106 -8.82 12.98 -14.47
CA ASN A 106 -9.51 13.29 -13.22
C ASN A 106 -10.75 12.44 -12.90
N ASN A 107 -10.96 11.30 -13.58
CA ASN A 107 -12.13 10.45 -13.32
C ASN A 107 -12.20 9.99 -11.85
N THR A 108 -11.11 9.45 -11.32
CA THR A 108 -11.08 9.01 -9.92
C THR A 108 -11.14 10.20 -8.96
N ALA A 109 -10.48 11.32 -9.26
CA ALA A 109 -10.58 12.53 -8.43
C ALA A 109 -12.04 13.02 -8.27
N ARG A 110 -12.80 13.06 -9.37
CA ARG A 110 -14.23 13.44 -9.36
C ARG A 110 -15.09 12.43 -8.60
N PHE A 111 -14.78 11.14 -8.69
CA PHE A 111 -15.46 10.12 -7.89
C PHE A 111 -15.22 10.33 -6.39
N ILE A 112 -13.97 10.60 -5.99
CA ILE A 112 -13.61 10.86 -4.58
C ILE A 112 -14.32 12.11 -4.06
N GLU A 113 -14.35 13.19 -4.86
CA GLU A 113 -15.07 14.43 -4.53
C GLU A 113 -16.57 14.15 -4.30
N ALA A 114 -17.21 13.40 -5.20
CA ALA A 114 -18.63 13.06 -5.08
C ALA A 114 -18.95 12.11 -3.91
N CYS A 115 -17.98 11.33 -3.43
CA CYS A 115 -18.15 10.50 -2.23
C CYS A 115 -18.21 11.32 -0.95
N ASP A 116 -17.61 12.52 -0.92
CA ASP A 116 -17.57 13.40 0.25
C ASP A 116 -17.10 12.70 1.55
N PHE A 117 -16.01 11.94 1.45
CA PHE A 117 -15.40 11.25 2.61
C PHE A 117 -15.13 12.14 3.84
N PRO A 118 -14.72 13.42 3.70
CA PRO A 118 -14.46 14.27 4.86
C PRO A 118 -15.67 14.46 5.77
N SER A 119 -16.90 14.53 5.23
CA SER A 119 -18.12 14.66 6.05
C SER A 119 -18.43 13.39 6.84
N GLU A 120 -17.88 12.25 6.42
CA GLU A 120 -17.98 10.96 7.10
C GLU A 120 -16.82 10.69 8.07
N GLY A 121 -15.98 11.69 8.35
CA GLY A 121 -14.85 11.53 9.28
C GLY A 121 -13.63 10.88 8.67
N ILE A 122 -13.50 10.90 7.34
CA ILE A 122 -12.40 10.25 6.62
C ILE A 122 -11.50 11.29 5.93
N ASN A 123 -10.21 11.30 6.27
CA ASN A 123 -9.21 12.14 5.60
C ASN A 123 -8.98 11.69 4.15
N VAL A 124 -8.70 12.63 3.24
CA VAL A 124 -8.42 12.32 1.83
C VAL A 124 -7.00 12.71 1.46
N TYR A 125 -6.27 11.76 0.88
CA TYR A 125 -4.91 11.92 0.39
C TYR A 125 -4.81 11.53 -1.09
N ARG A 126 -3.99 12.26 -1.84
CA ARG A 126 -3.72 11.95 -3.25
C ARG A 126 -2.27 11.61 -3.48
N ILE A 127 -2.06 10.46 -4.11
CA ILE A 127 -0.76 10.06 -4.62
C ILE A 127 -0.35 11.05 -5.72
N PRO A 128 0.83 11.68 -5.63
CA PRO A 128 1.24 12.71 -6.57
C PRO A 128 1.28 12.21 -8.00
N LEU A 129 0.85 13.08 -8.92
CA LEU A 129 0.81 12.76 -10.34
C LEU A 129 2.21 12.77 -10.95
N ARG A 130 3.03 13.77 -10.59
CA ARG A 130 4.34 14.01 -11.21
C ARG A 130 5.43 13.37 -10.35
N PRO A 131 6.43 12.69 -10.96
CA PRO A 131 7.52 12.08 -10.20
C PRO A 131 8.39 13.04 -9.37
N LYS A 132 8.36 14.35 -9.70
CA LYS A 132 9.10 15.41 -9.01
C LYS A 132 8.36 15.98 -7.80
N ASP A 133 7.07 15.71 -7.67
CA ASP A 133 6.30 16.16 -6.52
C ASP A 133 6.77 15.40 -5.26
N PRO A 134 6.71 16.01 -4.07
CA PRO A 134 7.13 15.35 -2.82
C PRO A 134 6.41 14.00 -2.62
N PRO A 135 7.11 12.97 -2.12
CA PRO A 135 6.48 11.68 -1.85
C PRO A 135 5.36 11.83 -0.81
N LEU A 136 4.27 11.11 -1.01
CA LEU A 136 3.17 11.06 -0.05
C LEU A 136 3.52 10.11 1.09
N GLN A 137 3.46 10.60 2.33
CA GLN A 137 3.70 9.83 3.56
C GLN A 137 2.42 9.79 4.40
N VAL A 138 1.77 8.64 4.47
CA VAL A 138 0.52 8.44 5.24
C VAL A 138 0.82 7.62 6.49
N ARG A 139 0.39 8.11 7.66
CA ARG A 139 0.65 7.49 8.97
C ARG A 139 -0.64 7.23 9.75
N GLU A 140 -1.66 6.79 9.02
CA GLU A 140 -2.96 6.41 9.56
C GLU A 140 -3.61 5.34 8.67
N PRO A 141 -4.48 4.45 9.20
CA PRO A 141 -5.12 3.40 8.42
C PRO A 141 -5.91 3.95 7.23
N TYR A 142 -5.71 3.38 6.03
CA TYR A 142 -6.38 3.87 4.83
C TYR A 142 -6.93 2.79 3.89
N ILE A 143 -7.98 3.15 3.15
CA ILE A 143 -8.44 2.43 1.96
C ILE A 143 -7.81 3.06 0.71
N LEU A 144 -7.24 2.22 -0.16
CA LEU A 144 -6.62 2.67 -1.41
C LEU A 144 -7.63 2.63 -2.56
N ILE A 145 -7.84 3.74 -3.26
CA ILE A 145 -8.73 3.82 -4.43
C ILE A 145 -7.93 4.15 -5.69
N VAL A 146 -7.84 3.22 -6.64
CA VAL A 146 -6.95 3.38 -7.81
C VAL A 146 -7.58 2.97 -9.15
N PRO A 147 -7.31 3.72 -10.23
CA PRO A 147 -7.68 3.30 -11.57
C PRO A 147 -6.80 2.16 -12.09
N THR A 148 -7.38 1.33 -12.95
CA THR A 148 -6.66 0.31 -13.73
C THR A 148 -6.25 0.87 -15.09
N TYR A 149 -4.96 0.71 -15.42
CA TYR A 149 -4.37 1.07 -16.70
C TYR A 149 -3.88 -0.17 -17.46
N GLY A 150 -3.05 0.02 -18.49
CA GLY A 150 -2.41 -1.10 -19.19
C GLY A 150 -3.11 -1.58 -20.46
N GLY A 151 -4.26 -0.99 -20.83
CA GLY A 151 -4.92 -1.24 -22.13
C GLY A 151 -5.30 -2.70 -22.36
N GLY A 152 -5.77 -3.40 -21.32
CA GLY A 152 -6.08 -4.83 -21.37
C GLY A 152 -4.92 -5.74 -20.95
N ASN A 153 -3.69 -5.23 -20.86
CA ASN A 153 -2.56 -5.99 -20.33
C ASN A 153 -2.50 -5.88 -18.79
N ILE A 154 -2.91 -6.96 -18.12
CA ILE A 154 -2.94 -7.08 -16.66
C ILE A 154 -1.58 -6.79 -16.01
N ALA A 155 -0.45 -7.18 -16.63
CA ALA A 155 0.88 -6.91 -16.09
C ALA A 155 1.20 -5.41 -16.01
N LYS A 156 0.50 -4.59 -16.80
CA LYS A 156 0.60 -3.13 -16.84
C LYS A 156 -0.55 -2.41 -16.12
N ALA A 157 -1.38 -3.15 -15.37
CA ALA A 157 -2.57 -2.62 -14.69
C ALA A 157 -2.29 -1.48 -13.70
N ILE A 158 -1.16 -1.56 -12.98
CA ILE A 158 -0.80 -0.62 -11.92
C ILE A 158 0.25 0.36 -12.43
N LEU A 159 -0.03 1.66 -12.27
CA LEU A 159 0.88 2.74 -12.64
C LEU A 159 2.13 2.82 -11.72
N PRO A 160 3.27 3.31 -12.23
CA PRO A 160 4.50 3.46 -11.45
C PRO A 160 4.36 4.27 -10.17
N GLN A 161 3.52 5.31 -10.14
CA GLN A 161 3.28 6.14 -8.96
C GLN A 161 2.68 5.32 -7.81
N ILE A 162 1.68 4.48 -8.13
CA ILE A 162 1.02 3.61 -7.15
C ILE A 162 2.02 2.54 -6.66
N LYS A 163 2.82 1.97 -7.57
CA LYS A 163 3.88 1.02 -7.19
C LYS A 163 4.92 1.66 -6.25
N LYS A 164 5.40 2.87 -6.58
CA LYS A 164 6.36 3.61 -5.74
C LYS A 164 5.78 3.89 -4.35
N PHE A 165 4.53 4.33 -4.27
CA PHE A 165 3.83 4.58 -3.00
C PHE A 165 3.74 3.32 -2.14
N LEU A 166 3.35 2.17 -2.72
CA LEU A 166 3.19 0.90 -2.01
C LEU A 166 4.50 0.13 -1.76
N ASN A 167 5.59 0.50 -2.43
CA ASN A 167 6.91 -0.04 -2.15
C ASN A 167 7.53 0.58 -0.88
N GLY A 168 7.08 1.77 -0.46
CA GLY A 168 7.46 2.33 0.83
C GLY A 168 6.84 1.52 1.98
N HIS A 169 7.69 0.84 2.77
CA HIS A 169 7.24 -0.09 3.81
C HIS A 169 6.29 0.57 4.83
N ARG A 170 6.56 1.81 5.23
CA ARG A 170 5.71 2.54 6.18
C ARG A 170 4.34 2.84 5.60
N ASN A 171 4.23 3.34 4.36
CA ASN A 171 2.94 3.55 3.71
C ASN A 171 2.18 2.23 3.53
N ARG A 172 2.88 1.17 3.13
CA ARG A 172 2.26 -0.15 2.95
C ARG A 172 1.69 -0.71 4.24
N GLY A 173 2.32 -0.45 5.39
CA GLY A 173 1.84 -0.92 6.70
C GLY A 173 0.46 -0.36 7.12
N PHE A 174 0.02 0.75 6.50
CA PHE A 174 -1.24 1.40 6.83
C PHE A 174 -2.41 1.07 5.88
N ILE A 175 -2.18 0.34 4.78
CA ILE A 175 -3.30 -0.07 3.90
C ILE A 175 -4.22 -1.07 4.62
N ARG A 176 -5.53 -0.92 4.46
CA ARG A 176 -6.56 -1.79 5.05
C ARG A 176 -7.48 -2.45 4.02
N GLY A 177 -7.52 -1.92 2.81
CA GLY A 177 -8.29 -2.46 1.70
C GLY A 177 -7.99 -1.70 0.41
N VAL A 178 -8.45 -2.26 -0.70
CA VAL A 178 -8.34 -1.62 -2.02
C VAL A 178 -9.68 -1.61 -2.73
N ILE A 179 -9.96 -0.50 -3.42
CA ILE A 179 -11.07 -0.32 -4.37
C ILE A 179 -10.42 0.05 -5.70
N SER A 180 -10.94 -0.48 -6.81
CA SER A 180 -10.39 -0.18 -8.13
C SER A 180 -11.44 0.31 -9.11
N SER A 181 -11.08 1.33 -9.88
CA SER A 181 -11.87 1.76 -11.04
C SER A 181 -11.29 1.21 -12.34
N GLY A 182 -12.13 1.07 -13.35
CA GLY A 182 -11.73 0.57 -14.65
C GLY A 182 -12.71 0.93 -15.75
N ASN A 183 -12.59 0.22 -16.87
CA ASN A 183 -13.54 0.27 -17.98
C ASN A 183 -13.80 -1.17 -18.44
N ARG A 184 -15.08 -1.55 -18.47
CA ARG A 184 -15.54 -2.92 -18.78
C ARG A 184 -15.20 -3.33 -20.20
N ASN A 185 -14.91 -2.39 -21.09
CA ASN A 185 -14.39 -2.66 -22.43
C ASN A 185 -13.06 -3.45 -22.42
N PHE A 186 -12.37 -3.52 -21.28
CA PHE A 186 -11.16 -4.33 -21.11
C PHE A 186 -11.41 -5.74 -20.56
N ALA A 187 -12.68 -6.18 -20.50
CA ALA A 187 -13.09 -7.54 -20.15
C ALA A 187 -12.37 -8.09 -18.90
N THR A 188 -11.55 -9.13 -19.04
CA THR A 188 -10.83 -9.78 -17.92
C THR A 188 -9.82 -8.87 -17.22
N ALA A 189 -9.43 -7.75 -17.83
CA ALA A 189 -8.57 -6.74 -17.21
C ALA A 189 -9.36 -5.62 -16.51
N PHE A 190 -10.70 -5.64 -16.52
CA PHE A 190 -11.51 -4.68 -15.77
C PHE A 190 -11.15 -4.72 -14.28
N CYS A 191 -10.70 -3.57 -13.75
CA CYS A 191 -10.32 -3.40 -12.35
C CYS A 191 -9.18 -4.30 -11.85
N ALA A 192 -8.37 -4.86 -12.75
CA ALA A 192 -7.28 -5.78 -12.41
C ALA A 192 -6.22 -5.19 -11.46
N ALA A 193 -6.09 -3.85 -11.36
CA ALA A 193 -5.21 -3.24 -10.37
C ALA A 193 -5.62 -3.58 -8.93
N GLY A 194 -6.94 -3.66 -8.67
CA GLY A 194 -7.48 -4.02 -7.36
C GLY A 194 -7.05 -5.42 -6.93
N ASP A 195 -7.26 -6.43 -7.78
CA ASP A 195 -6.86 -7.81 -7.51
C ASP A 195 -5.35 -7.94 -7.22
N ILE A 196 -4.51 -7.32 -8.06
CA ILE A 196 -3.06 -7.40 -7.91
C ILE A 196 -2.62 -6.77 -6.58
N ILE A 197 -3.19 -5.62 -6.21
CA ILE A 197 -2.84 -4.94 -4.96
C ILE A 197 -3.35 -5.73 -3.76
N ALA A 198 -4.59 -6.20 -3.79
CA ALA A 198 -5.18 -7.01 -2.73
C ALA A 198 -4.32 -8.24 -2.42
N GLN A 199 -3.91 -8.97 -3.47
CA GLN A 199 -3.05 -10.14 -3.35
C GLN A 199 -1.66 -9.80 -2.80
N LYS A 200 -1.02 -8.75 -3.32
CA LYS A 200 0.34 -8.36 -2.90
C LYS A 200 0.38 -7.79 -1.48
N CYS A 201 -0.60 -6.98 -1.12
CA CYS A 201 -0.66 -6.30 0.18
C CYS A 201 -1.40 -7.12 1.24
N HIS A 202 -1.99 -8.26 0.88
CA HIS A 202 -2.78 -9.11 1.78
C HIS A 202 -3.95 -8.35 2.43
N VAL A 203 -4.64 -7.53 1.64
CA VAL A 203 -5.81 -6.75 2.07
C VAL A 203 -7.03 -7.10 1.21
N PRO A 204 -8.27 -6.89 1.70
CA PRO A 204 -9.48 -7.14 0.92
C PRO A 204 -9.56 -6.25 -0.33
N PHE A 205 -10.05 -6.83 -1.43
CA PHE A 205 -10.57 -6.08 -2.57
C PHE A 205 -12.05 -5.78 -2.30
N MET A 206 -12.35 -4.53 -1.94
CA MET A 206 -13.62 -4.16 -1.31
C MET A 206 -14.72 -3.82 -2.32
N TYR A 207 -14.38 -3.13 -3.41
CA TYR A 207 -15.35 -2.67 -4.40
C TYR A 207 -14.68 -2.39 -5.74
N ASN A 208 -15.46 -2.37 -6.82
CA ASN A 208 -15.01 -1.91 -8.12
C ASN A 208 -16.08 -1.08 -8.83
N PHE A 209 -15.66 -0.11 -9.64
CA PHE A 209 -16.57 0.76 -10.39
C PHE A 209 -16.00 1.15 -11.76
N GLU A 210 -16.86 1.68 -12.62
CA GLU A 210 -16.49 2.06 -13.98
C GLU A 210 -16.31 3.59 -14.12
N LEU A 211 -15.17 4.01 -14.68
CA LEU A 211 -14.87 5.40 -15.04
C LEU A 211 -15.06 6.40 -13.88
N LEU A 212 -16.12 7.21 -13.94
CA LEU A 212 -16.47 8.25 -12.97
C LEU A 212 -17.27 7.69 -11.78
N GLY A 213 -17.66 6.42 -11.84
CA GLY A 213 -18.65 5.83 -10.95
C GLY A 213 -20.04 6.38 -11.20
N THR A 214 -21.04 5.60 -10.80
CA THR A 214 -22.43 6.03 -10.73
C THR A 214 -22.74 6.63 -9.34
N PRO A 215 -23.85 7.34 -9.18
CA PRO A 215 -24.32 7.74 -7.85
C PRO A 215 -24.50 6.54 -6.89
N HIS A 216 -24.87 5.38 -7.42
CA HIS A 216 -24.93 4.15 -6.65
C HIS A 216 -23.55 3.72 -6.14
N ASP A 217 -22.54 3.73 -7.02
CA ASP A 217 -21.15 3.41 -6.64
C ASP A 217 -20.63 4.37 -5.56
N GLN A 218 -20.95 5.67 -5.68
CA GLN A 218 -20.55 6.69 -4.72
C GLN A 218 -21.15 6.39 -3.34
N GLN A 219 -22.45 6.09 -3.28
CA GLN A 219 -23.13 5.75 -2.03
C GLN A 219 -22.56 4.46 -1.42
N GLN A 220 -22.42 3.39 -2.21
CA GLN A 220 -21.91 2.11 -1.74
C GLN A 220 -20.48 2.22 -1.21
N VAL A 221 -19.63 2.97 -1.90
CA VAL A 221 -18.25 3.17 -1.46
C VAL A 221 -18.18 4.06 -0.22
N ARG A 222 -18.92 5.18 -0.17
CA ARG A 222 -18.96 6.05 1.01
C ARG A 222 -19.39 5.26 2.26
N ASP A 223 -20.56 4.60 2.18
CA ASP A 223 -21.12 3.87 3.31
C ASP A 223 -20.26 2.68 3.69
N GLY A 224 -19.77 1.93 2.70
CA GLY A 224 -18.93 0.76 2.91
C GLY A 224 -17.59 1.09 3.56
N VAL A 225 -16.94 2.18 3.14
CA VAL A 225 -15.66 2.63 3.74
C VAL A 225 -15.90 3.16 5.16
N LYS A 226 -16.93 3.97 5.38
CA LYS A 226 -17.31 4.44 6.72
C LYS A 226 -17.57 3.27 7.67
N GLN A 227 -18.44 2.35 7.27
CA GLN A 227 -18.79 1.20 8.08
C GLN A 227 -17.57 0.31 8.34
N PHE A 228 -16.70 0.11 7.34
CA PHE A 228 -15.47 -0.63 7.51
C PHE A 228 -14.61 -0.03 8.64
N PHE A 229 -14.44 1.29 8.70
CA PHE A 229 -13.66 1.89 9.77
C PHE A 229 -14.37 1.76 11.12
N ILE A 230 -15.67 2.02 11.21
CA ILE A 230 -16.45 1.85 12.45
C ILE A 230 -16.30 0.42 13.01
N ASP A 231 -16.40 -0.60 12.14
CA ASP A 231 -16.34 -2.00 12.55
C ASP A 231 -14.93 -2.47 12.96
N ASN A 232 -13.89 -1.75 12.54
CA ASN A 232 -12.48 -2.14 12.72
C ASN A 232 -11.68 -1.11 13.54
N GLN A 233 -12.35 -0.29 14.34
CA GLN A 233 -11.71 0.46 15.42
C GLN A 233 -11.37 -0.52 16.56
N GLY A 234 -10.11 -1.00 16.58
CA GLY A 234 -9.62 -1.98 17.57
C GLY A 234 -8.24 -2.52 17.22
#